data_AF-A0A820QN55-F1
#
_entry.id   AF-A0A820QN55-F1
#
_cell.length_a   1.000
_cell.length_b   1.000
_cell.length_c   1.000
_cell.angle_alpha   90.00
_cell.angle_beta   90.00
_cell.angle_gamma   90.00
#
_symmetry.space_group_name_H-M   'P 1'
#
loop_
_entity.id
_entity.type
_entity.pdbx_description
1 polymer ?
#
loop_
_entity_poly.entity_id
_entity_poly.type
_entity_poly.pdbx_seq_one_letter_code
_entity_poly.pdbx_strand_id
1 'polypeptide(L)'
;ICFILSLFENTNNKDYHHSNLTYYQASSITGSTSITLLSLLFFIRPIIELIDFIYSFILKKQNKKNDVPRLMFVQRWLQSRRYLAWYSLTFAFLHLIFLLFSKNDFKQHIFFLPVFFGLFTLILLCILSFVYFPWISEHLLWREYHLLTAYLGPFCLLIAFIHVYISWKYDYYYAYHKHLFNLKFLSMFLPLIVLLLSFIIYGVIHPIIKLIQWNRSRPRTTKTSAITTKDTSLLP
;
A
#
# COMPACT_ATOMS: atom_id res chain seq x y z
N ILE A 1 -29.83 -2.70 19.75
CA ILE A 1 -30.10 -1.76 18.64
C ILE A 1 -31.25 -0.80 19.00
N CYS A 2 -32.46 -1.26 19.32
CA CYS A 2 -33.55 -0.37 19.79
C CYS A 2 -33.27 0.40 21.09
N PHE A 3 -32.53 -0.19 22.05
CA PHE A 3 -32.15 0.50 23.30
C PHE A 3 -31.11 1.62 23.11
N ILE A 4 -30.28 1.53 22.04
CA ILE A 4 -29.31 2.57 21.67
C ILE A 4 -30.03 3.72 20.94
N LEU A 5 -31.06 3.40 20.14
CA LEU A 5 -31.91 4.40 19.49
C LEU A 5 -32.76 5.18 20.50
N SER A 6 -33.26 4.52 21.56
CA SER A 6 -34.03 5.17 22.62
C SER A 6 -33.23 6.14 23.49
N LEU A 7 -31.90 5.98 23.58
CA LEU A 7 -31.03 6.91 24.31
C LEU A 7 -30.69 8.17 23.50
N PHE A 8 -30.91 8.16 22.18
CA PHE A 8 -30.58 9.26 21.28
C PHE A 8 -31.71 10.25 21.05
N GLU A 9 -32.94 9.95 21.49
CA GLU A 9 -34.11 10.79 21.20
C GLU A 9 -34.35 11.90 22.24
N ASN A 10 -33.58 11.93 23.35
CA ASN A 10 -33.92 12.73 24.52
C ASN A 10 -32.91 13.85 24.91
N THR A 11 -31.96 14.25 24.06
CA THR A 11 -30.95 15.26 24.43
C THR A 11 -31.00 16.53 23.57
N ASN A 12 -31.87 17.48 23.92
CA ASN A 12 -31.81 18.93 23.65
C ASN A 12 -31.07 19.46 22.40
N ASN A 13 -31.80 20.22 21.58
CA ASN A 13 -31.45 20.76 20.25
C ASN A 13 -30.08 21.46 20.07
N LYS A 14 -29.40 21.89 21.14
CA LYS A 14 -28.06 22.51 21.07
C LYS A 14 -26.91 21.50 21.24
N ASP A 15 -27.12 20.42 21.98
CA ASP A 15 -26.10 19.38 22.20
C ASP A 15 -25.99 18.44 20.97
N TYR A 16 -27.07 18.34 20.18
CA TYR A 16 -27.08 17.55 18.94
C TYR A 16 -26.07 18.04 17.89
N HIS A 17 -25.88 19.35 17.73
CA HIS A 17 -24.91 19.86 16.75
C HIS A 17 -23.46 19.59 17.17
N HIS A 18 -23.17 19.63 18.48
CA HIS A 18 -21.83 19.37 18.99
C HIS A 18 -21.46 17.88 18.90
N SER A 19 -22.40 16.98 19.24
CA SER A 19 -22.15 15.54 19.17
C SER A 19 -21.88 15.04 17.75
N ASN A 20 -22.65 15.53 16.76
CA ASN A 20 -22.46 15.18 15.36
C ASN A 20 -21.07 15.59 14.83
N LEU A 21 -20.62 16.81 15.19
CA LEU A 21 -19.29 17.29 14.83
C LEU A 21 -18.19 16.41 15.44
N THR A 22 -18.33 15.99 16.70
CA THR A 22 -17.35 15.11 17.37
C THR A 22 -17.23 13.75 16.67
N TYR A 23 -18.36 13.12 16.31
CA TYR A 23 -18.33 11.86 15.57
C TYR A 23 -17.70 12.01 14.19
N TYR A 24 -18.00 13.09 13.48
CA TYR A 24 -17.40 13.39 12.18
C TYR A 24 -15.87 13.56 12.27
N GLN A 25 -15.40 14.30 13.28
CA GLN A 25 -13.97 14.49 13.54
C GLN A 25 -13.29 13.17 13.89
N ALA A 26 -13.88 12.38 14.79
CA ALA A 26 -13.37 11.06 15.16
C ALA A 26 -13.32 10.11 13.95
N SER A 27 -14.35 10.11 13.10
CA SER A 27 -14.37 9.37 11.85
C SER A 27 -13.23 9.81 10.93
N SER A 28 -13.02 11.11 10.74
CA SER A 28 -11.94 11.64 9.89
C SER A 28 -10.54 11.25 10.40
N ILE A 29 -10.32 11.29 11.71
CA ILE A 29 -9.05 10.90 12.34
C ILE A 29 -8.82 9.40 12.15
N THR A 30 -9.81 8.57 12.49
CA THR A 30 -9.68 7.10 12.37
C THR A 30 -9.49 6.65 10.92
N GLY A 31 -10.20 7.23 9.96
CA GLY A 31 -10.00 6.96 8.53
C GLY A 31 -8.60 7.35 8.06
N SER A 32 -8.12 8.53 8.47
CA SER A 32 -6.76 9.01 8.14
C SER A 32 -5.67 8.14 8.75
N THR A 33 -5.84 7.69 10.00
CA THR A 33 -4.92 6.77 10.66
C THR A 33 -4.92 5.41 9.96
N SER A 34 -6.09 4.89 9.58
CA SER A 34 -6.21 3.61 8.86
C SER A 34 -5.42 3.60 7.55
N ILE A 35 -5.61 4.61 6.69
CA ILE A 35 -4.87 4.70 5.40
C ILE A 35 -3.38 4.97 5.61
N THR A 36 -3.00 5.70 6.65
CA THR A 36 -1.58 5.95 6.97
C THR A 36 -0.88 4.65 7.39
N LEU A 37 -1.51 3.85 8.26
CA LEU A 37 -1.02 2.53 8.65
C LEU A 37 -0.95 1.56 7.46
N LEU A 38 -1.96 1.59 6.59
CA LEU A 38 -1.97 0.82 5.34
C LEU A 38 -0.82 1.24 4.41
N SER A 39 -0.54 2.54 4.33
CA SER A 39 0.58 3.07 3.55
C SER A 39 1.92 2.59 4.11
N LEU A 40 2.11 2.67 5.44
CA LEU A 40 3.33 2.17 6.10
C LEU A 40 3.54 0.66 5.87
N LEU A 41 2.47 -0.13 5.91
CA LEU A 41 2.50 -1.56 5.60
C LEU A 41 3.12 -1.83 4.22
N PHE A 42 2.74 -1.04 3.22
CA PHE A 42 3.22 -1.18 1.84
C PHE A 42 4.47 -0.38 1.52
N PHE A 43 4.88 0.54 2.39
CA PHE A 43 6.12 1.30 2.25
C PHE A 43 7.36 0.44 2.51
N ILE A 44 7.24 -0.53 3.42
CA ILE A 44 8.37 -1.37 3.88
C ILE A 44 9.05 -2.10 2.71
N ARG A 45 8.28 -2.73 1.81
CA ARG A 45 8.84 -3.56 0.74
C ARG A 45 9.57 -2.75 -0.35
N PRO A 46 8.98 -1.69 -0.93
CA PRO A 46 9.69 -0.79 -1.84
C PRO A 46 10.98 -0.23 -1.23
N ILE A 47 10.99 0.12 0.06
CA ILE A 47 12.23 0.57 0.72
C ILE A 47 13.29 -0.54 0.73
N ILE A 48 12.93 -1.76 1.13
CA ILE A 48 13.89 -2.88 1.18
C ILE A 48 14.50 -3.10 -0.21
N GLU A 49 13.66 -3.13 -1.24
CA GLU A 49 14.09 -3.32 -2.63
C GLU A 49 14.94 -2.16 -3.15
N LEU A 50 14.62 -0.92 -2.78
CA LEU A 50 15.43 0.26 -3.11
C LEU A 50 16.80 0.19 -2.45
N ILE A 51 16.85 -0.14 -1.15
CA ILE A 51 18.12 -0.24 -0.44
C ILE A 51 18.93 -1.42 -1.02
N ASP A 52 18.31 -2.56 -1.33
CA ASP A 52 19.00 -3.69 -1.98
C ASP A 52 19.56 -3.31 -3.36
N PHE A 53 18.80 -2.55 -4.14
CA PHE A 53 19.26 -2.01 -5.41
C PHE A 53 20.49 -1.10 -5.23
N ILE A 54 20.43 -0.11 -4.32
CA ILE A 54 21.53 0.81 -4.03
C ILE A 54 22.78 0.05 -3.57
N TYR A 55 22.61 -0.91 -2.64
CA TYR A 55 23.72 -1.73 -2.15
C TYR A 55 24.32 -2.57 -3.28
N SER A 56 23.50 -3.23 -4.11
CA SER A 56 24.00 -4.02 -5.24
C SER A 56 24.79 -3.18 -6.24
N PHE A 57 24.42 -1.90 -6.40
CA PHE A 57 25.12 -0.96 -7.29
C PHE A 57 26.46 -0.50 -6.69
N ILE A 58 26.47 -0.17 -5.39
CA ILE A 58 27.66 0.36 -4.70
C ILE A 58 28.66 -0.76 -4.36
N LEU A 59 28.23 -1.86 -3.74
CA LEU A 59 29.11 -2.93 -3.25
C LEU A 59 29.68 -3.82 -4.34
N LYS A 60 29.01 -3.93 -5.50
CA LYS A 60 29.60 -4.60 -6.67
C LYS A 60 30.92 -3.95 -7.11
N LYS A 61 31.14 -2.69 -6.73
CA LYS A 61 32.41 -1.98 -6.94
C LYS A 61 33.49 -2.33 -5.91
N GLN A 62 33.13 -2.89 -4.74
CA GLN A 62 34.06 -3.07 -3.62
C GLN A 62 34.42 -4.52 -3.26
N ASN A 63 33.87 -5.53 -3.94
CA ASN A 63 34.28 -6.95 -3.81
C ASN A 63 34.37 -7.51 -2.37
N LYS A 64 33.69 -6.87 -1.40
CA LYS A 64 33.75 -7.22 0.03
C LYS A 64 32.43 -7.84 0.45
N LYS A 65 32.44 -9.16 0.62
CA LYS A 65 31.35 -9.96 1.22
C LYS A 65 31.32 -9.73 2.74
N ASN A 66 30.77 -8.60 3.18
CA ASN A 66 30.39 -8.46 4.59
C ASN A 66 28.87 -8.46 4.69
N ASP A 67 28.33 -9.67 4.79
CA ASP A 67 26.94 -9.96 5.11
C ASP A 67 26.67 -9.71 6.61
N VAL A 68 25.40 -9.70 7.03
CA VAL A 68 24.91 -9.97 8.41
C VAL A 68 24.14 -8.84 9.12
N PRO A 69 24.60 -7.59 9.37
CA PRO A 69 23.83 -6.67 10.24
C PRO A 69 22.51 -6.14 9.61
N ARG A 70 22.40 -6.16 8.28
CA ARG A 70 21.24 -5.62 7.54
C ARG A 70 20.01 -6.52 7.58
N LEU A 71 20.20 -7.84 7.73
CA LEU A 71 19.10 -8.80 7.76
C LEU A 71 18.22 -8.66 8.99
N MET A 72 18.78 -8.38 10.17
CA MET A 72 18.00 -8.33 11.41
C MET A 72 17.00 -7.17 11.43
N PHE A 73 17.41 -5.98 10.97
CA PHE A 73 16.50 -4.81 10.92
C PHE A 73 15.34 -5.04 9.94
N VAL A 74 15.68 -5.53 8.74
CA VAL A 74 14.69 -5.85 7.70
C VAL A 74 13.72 -6.94 8.17
N GLN A 75 14.22 -7.98 8.84
CA GLN A 75 13.37 -9.04 9.40
C GLN A 75 12.38 -8.51 10.43
N ARG A 76 12.81 -7.65 11.37
CA ARG A 76 11.92 -7.03 12.36
C ARG A 76 10.84 -6.16 11.70
N TRP A 77 11.21 -5.41 10.66
CA TRP A 77 10.25 -4.60 9.89
C TRP A 77 9.26 -5.46 9.10
N LEU A 78 9.71 -6.58 8.54
CA LEU A 78 8.80 -7.51 7.86
C LEU A 78 7.83 -8.17 8.83
N GLN A 79 8.25 -8.48 10.05
CA GLN A 79 7.38 -9.01 11.11
C GLN A 79 6.32 -8.01 11.55
N SER A 80 6.63 -6.70 11.58
CA SER A 80 5.68 -5.68 12.03
C SER A 80 4.49 -5.47 11.08
N ARG A 81 4.62 -5.91 9.82
CA ARG A 81 3.56 -5.83 8.78
C ARG A 81 2.25 -6.45 9.22
N ARG A 82 2.30 -7.57 9.94
CA ARG A 82 1.08 -8.25 10.43
C ARG A 82 0.30 -7.33 11.36
N TYR A 83 0.97 -6.70 12.32
CA TYR A 83 0.34 -5.77 13.25
C TYR A 83 -0.19 -4.51 12.55
N LEU A 84 0.58 -3.95 11.60
CA LEU A 84 0.14 -2.77 10.84
C LEU A 84 -1.16 -3.02 10.05
N ALA A 85 -1.28 -4.19 9.41
CA ALA A 85 -2.50 -4.56 8.69
C ALA A 85 -3.71 -4.65 9.64
N TRP A 86 -3.53 -5.28 10.80
CA TRP A 86 -4.59 -5.47 11.79
C TRP A 86 -5.01 -4.15 12.43
N TYR A 87 -4.07 -3.29 12.80
CA TYR A 87 -4.39 -1.96 13.31
C TYR A 87 -5.10 -1.11 12.24
N SER A 88 -4.64 -1.15 10.99
CA SER A 88 -5.31 -0.46 9.88
C SER A 88 -6.76 -0.90 9.74
N LEU A 89 -7.03 -2.21 9.82
CA LEU A 89 -8.39 -2.77 9.78
C LEU A 89 -9.24 -2.32 10.97
N THR A 90 -8.71 -2.36 12.19
CA THR A 90 -9.42 -1.90 13.40
C THR A 90 -9.82 -0.42 13.26
N PHE A 91 -8.90 0.43 12.79
CA PHE A 91 -9.20 1.85 12.55
C PHE A 91 -10.21 2.05 11.41
N ALA A 92 -10.23 1.19 10.39
CA ALA A 92 -11.23 1.24 9.32
C ALA A 92 -12.64 0.89 9.85
N PHE A 93 -12.76 -0.10 10.74
CA PHE A 93 -14.03 -0.41 11.40
C PHE A 93 -14.48 0.72 12.32
N LEU A 94 -13.58 1.31 13.11
CA LEU A 94 -13.91 2.49 13.93
C LEU A 94 -14.38 3.66 13.06
N HIS A 95 -13.71 3.90 11.93
CA HIS A 95 -14.12 4.92 10.95
C HIS A 95 -15.55 4.69 10.47
N LEU A 96 -15.90 3.46 10.09
CA LEU A 96 -17.25 3.07 9.68
C LEU A 96 -18.26 3.27 10.80
N ILE A 97 -17.95 2.83 12.02
CA ILE A 97 -18.83 2.98 13.19
C ILE A 97 -19.11 4.46 13.46
N PHE A 98 -18.08 5.32 13.50
CA PHE A 98 -18.27 6.76 13.70
C PHE A 98 -19.03 7.41 12.56
N LEU A 99 -18.87 6.94 11.32
CA LEU A 99 -19.62 7.44 10.17
C LEU A 99 -21.11 7.08 10.26
N LEU A 100 -21.46 5.90 10.78
CA LEU A 100 -22.84 5.48 11.03
C LEU A 100 -23.52 6.34 12.12
N PHE A 101 -22.77 6.80 13.11
CA PHE A 101 -23.28 7.69 14.16
C PHE A 101 -23.27 9.17 13.75
N SER A 102 -22.46 9.56 12.75
CA SER A 102 -22.55 10.90 12.17
C SER A 102 -23.86 11.01 11.40
N LYS A 103 -24.76 11.88 11.85
CA LYS A 103 -26.03 12.16 11.17
C LYS A 103 -25.69 12.99 9.93
N ASN A 104 -25.34 12.30 8.86
CA ASN A 104 -25.10 12.92 7.57
C ASN A 104 -26.42 12.97 6.82
N ASP A 105 -26.93 14.19 6.59
CA ASP A 105 -27.99 14.45 5.61
C ASP A 105 -27.38 14.26 4.21
N PHE A 106 -27.06 13.01 3.89
CA PHE A 106 -26.48 12.64 2.62
C PHE A 106 -27.50 12.97 1.53
N LYS A 107 -27.19 13.97 0.69
CA LYS A 107 -27.79 14.05 -0.65
C LYS A 107 -27.38 12.77 -1.38
N GLN A 108 -28.28 11.78 -1.40
CA GLN A 108 -28.00 10.37 -1.67
C GLN A 108 -27.21 10.13 -2.96
N HIS A 109 -27.38 10.98 -3.99
CA HIS A 109 -26.69 10.83 -5.26
C HIS A 109 -25.20 11.24 -5.24
N ILE A 110 -24.80 12.18 -4.38
CA ILE A 110 -23.45 12.75 -4.41
C ILE A 110 -22.44 11.87 -3.64
N PHE A 111 -22.91 11.12 -2.65
CA PHE A 111 -22.06 10.34 -1.75
C PHE A 111 -21.92 8.86 -2.12
N PHE A 112 -22.57 8.41 -3.21
CA PHE A 112 -22.50 7.01 -3.63
C PHE A 112 -21.07 6.54 -3.94
N LEU A 113 -20.32 7.32 -4.74
CA LEU A 113 -18.95 6.97 -5.17
C LEU A 113 -17.97 6.81 -4.00
N PRO A 114 -17.84 7.78 -3.07
CA PRO A 114 -17.01 7.62 -1.88
C PRO A 114 -17.38 6.38 -1.06
N VAL A 115 -18.67 6.17 -0.80
CA VAL A 115 -19.15 5.04 0.01
C VAL A 115 -18.83 3.71 -0.67
N PHE A 116 -19.06 3.61 -1.98
CA PHE A 116 -18.73 2.42 -2.76
C PHE A 116 -17.24 2.07 -2.67
N PHE A 117 -16.35 3.03 -2.94
CA PHE A 117 -14.91 2.79 -2.84
C PHE A 117 -14.46 2.51 -1.40
N GLY A 118 -15.10 3.12 -0.40
CA GLY A 118 -14.81 2.85 1.01
C GLY A 118 -15.14 1.42 1.42
N LEU A 119 -16.34 0.94 1.04
CA LEU A 119 -16.76 -0.45 1.27
C LEU A 119 -15.89 -1.45 0.51
N PHE A 120 -15.58 -1.15 -0.76
CA PHE A 120 -14.71 -2.01 -1.57
C PHE A 120 -13.30 -2.11 -0.97
N THR A 121 -12.73 -0.99 -0.52
CA THR A 121 -11.45 -0.95 0.20
C THR A 121 -11.51 -1.77 1.49
N LEU A 122 -12.59 -1.65 2.27
CA LEU A 122 -12.76 -2.40 3.51
C LEU A 122 -12.78 -3.91 3.26
N ILE A 123 -13.47 -4.39 2.23
CA ILE A 123 -13.49 -5.81 1.84
C ILE A 123 -12.08 -6.28 1.49
N LEU A 124 -11.35 -5.52 0.67
CA LEU A 124 -9.97 -5.86 0.31
C LEU A 124 -9.04 -5.88 1.53
N LEU A 125 -9.20 -4.91 2.44
CA LEU A 125 -8.45 -4.84 3.69
C LEU A 125 -8.75 -6.00 4.64
N CYS A 126 -10.00 -6.45 4.71
CA CYS A 126 -10.38 -7.67 5.43
C CYS A 126 -9.65 -8.89 4.86
N ILE A 127 -9.72 -9.12 3.54
CA ILE A 127 -9.04 -10.23 2.86
C ILE A 127 -7.54 -10.18 3.17
N LEU A 128 -6.93 -9.01 3.01
CA LEU A 128 -5.51 -8.82 3.27
C LEU A 128 -5.14 -9.11 4.74
N SER A 129 -5.96 -8.65 5.69
CA SER A 129 -5.71 -8.86 7.13
C SER A 129 -5.83 -10.32 7.53
N PHE A 130 -6.78 -11.06 6.94
CA PHE A 130 -6.88 -12.52 7.09
C PHE A 130 -5.63 -13.22 6.55
N VAL A 131 -5.11 -12.82 5.38
CA VAL A 131 -3.87 -13.40 4.81
C VAL A 131 -2.67 -13.19 5.73
N TYR A 132 -2.63 -12.09 6.51
CA TYR A 132 -1.58 -11.86 7.50
C TYR A 132 -1.74 -12.63 8.81
N PHE A 133 -2.85 -13.35 9.01
CA PHE A 133 -3.04 -14.18 10.19
C PHE A 133 -2.08 -15.38 10.16
N PRO A 134 -1.34 -15.69 11.24
CA PRO A 134 -0.31 -16.73 11.23
C PRO A 134 -0.82 -18.07 10.69
N TRP A 135 -1.96 -18.53 11.21
CA TRP A 135 -2.59 -19.79 10.82
C TRP A 135 -2.90 -19.86 9.33
N ILE A 136 -3.50 -18.81 8.75
CA ILE A 136 -3.83 -18.77 7.32
C ILE A 136 -2.54 -18.66 6.49
N SER A 137 -1.59 -17.82 6.92
CA SER A 137 -0.35 -17.58 6.20
C SER A 137 0.54 -18.82 6.09
N GLU A 138 0.48 -19.73 7.08
CA GLU A 138 1.22 -20.99 7.09
C GLU A 138 0.59 -22.06 6.18
N HIS A 139 -0.71 -21.97 5.93
CA HIS A 139 -1.43 -22.90 5.05
C HIS A 139 -1.41 -22.48 3.57
N LEU A 140 -1.07 -21.23 3.26
CA LEU A 140 -0.98 -20.74 1.88
C LEU A 140 0.34 -21.13 1.22
N LEU A 141 0.28 -21.52 -0.07
CA LEU A 141 1.49 -21.69 -0.85
C LEU A 141 2.22 -20.35 -0.98
N TRP A 142 3.56 -20.35 -0.95
CA TRP A 142 4.35 -19.12 -1.02
C TRP A 142 4.00 -18.24 -2.23
N ARG A 143 3.67 -18.86 -3.38
CA ARG A 143 3.24 -18.16 -4.59
C ARG A 143 1.91 -17.44 -4.41
N GLU A 144 0.95 -18.04 -3.72
CA GLU A 144 -0.38 -17.48 -3.46
C GLU A 144 -0.29 -16.36 -2.43
N TYR A 145 0.44 -16.60 -1.34
CA TYR A 145 0.73 -15.59 -0.33
C TYR A 145 1.44 -14.37 -0.93
N HIS A 146 2.45 -14.60 -1.78
CA HIS A 146 3.15 -13.53 -2.49
C HIS A 146 2.20 -12.80 -3.44
N LEU A 147 1.39 -13.50 -4.22
CA LEU A 147 0.45 -12.87 -5.14
C LEU A 147 -0.54 -11.94 -4.41
N LEU A 148 -1.12 -12.42 -3.31
CA LEU A 148 -2.05 -11.64 -2.48
C LEU A 148 -1.33 -10.42 -1.87
N THR A 149 -0.19 -10.62 -1.22
CA THR A 149 0.48 -9.51 -0.52
C THR A 149 1.21 -8.53 -1.45
N ALA A 150 1.65 -8.95 -2.63
CA ALA A 150 2.40 -8.13 -3.58
C ALA A 150 1.51 -7.36 -4.56
N TYR A 151 0.39 -7.93 -5.01
CA TYR A 151 -0.47 -7.31 -6.02
C TYR A 151 -1.77 -6.76 -5.42
N LEU A 152 -2.48 -7.57 -4.62
CA LEU A 152 -3.74 -7.13 -3.99
C LEU A 152 -3.50 -5.98 -3.02
N GLY A 153 -2.34 -5.96 -2.38
CA GLY A 153 -1.96 -4.95 -1.41
C GLY A 153 -1.86 -3.52 -1.98
N PRO A 154 -0.94 -3.25 -2.94
CA PRO A 154 -0.86 -1.96 -3.61
C PRO A 154 -2.17 -1.57 -4.32
N PHE A 155 -2.92 -2.55 -4.84
CA PHE A 155 -4.24 -2.32 -5.42
C PHE A 155 -5.26 -1.82 -4.37
N CYS A 156 -5.30 -2.44 -3.19
CA CYS A 156 -6.10 -1.97 -2.05
C CYS A 156 -5.72 -0.55 -1.64
N LEU A 157 -4.41 -0.24 -1.60
CA LEU A 157 -3.92 1.11 -1.27
C LEU A 157 -4.34 2.15 -2.32
N LEU A 158 -4.31 1.79 -3.61
CA LEU A 158 -4.77 2.66 -4.70
C LEU A 158 -6.27 3.00 -4.57
N ILE A 159 -7.11 2.01 -4.27
CA ILE A 159 -8.54 2.23 -4.09
C ILE A 159 -8.80 3.05 -2.82
N ALA A 160 -8.08 2.78 -1.73
CA ALA A 160 -8.13 3.59 -0.51
C ALA A 160 -7.78 5.06 -0.80
N PHE A 161 -6.72 5.29 -1.59
CA PHE A 161 -6.32 6.62 -2.01
C PHE A 161 -7.40 7.31 -2.84
N ILE A 162 -8.01 6.61 -3.81
CA ILE A 162 -9.13 7.14 -4.61
C ILE A 162 -10.32 7.50 -3.70
N HIS A 163 -10.68 6.63 -2.76
CA HIS A 163 -11.73 6.89 -1.78
C HIS A 163 -11.48 8.19 -0.99
N VAL A 164 -10.27 8.35 -0.42
CA VAL A 164 -9.90 9.54 0.37
C VAL A 164 -9.83 10.78 -0.52
N TYR A 165 -9.28 10.68 -1.72
CA TYR A 165 -9.19 11.79 -2.68
C TYR A 165 -10.56 12.31 -3.08
N ILE A 166 -11.49 11.41 -3.41
CA ILE A 166 -12.86 11.78 -3.76
C ILE A 166 -13.55 12.40 -2.54
N SER A 167 -13.44 11.80 -1.34
CA SER A 167 -13.99 12.38 -0.10
C SER A 167 -13.42 13.76 0.19
N TRP A 168 -12.10 13.95 0.05
CA TRP A 168 -11.44 15.25 0.24
C TRP A 168 -11.94 16.29 -0.76
N LYS A 169 -12.10 15.91 -2.04
CA LYS A 169 -12.64 16.80 -3.07
C LYS A 169 -14.07 17.23 -2.72
N TYR A 170 -14.91 16.31 -2.27
CA TYR A 170 -16.28 16.64 -1.83
C TYR A 170 -16.28 17.58 -0.63
N ASP A 171 -15.47 17.31 0.38
CA ASP A 171 -15.33 18.20 1.54
C ASP A 171 -14.85 19.59 1.13
N TYR A 172 -13.93 19.70 0.18
CA TYR A 172 -13.45 20.99 -0.30
C TYR A 172 -14.55 21.85 -0.95
N TYR A 173 -15.42 21.23 -1.75
CA TYR A 173 -16.51 21.95 -2.44
C TYR A 173 -17.72 22.23 -1.56
N TYR A 174 -18.01 21.36 -0.59
CA TYR A 174 -19.28 21.40 0.16
C TYR A 174 -19.15 21.65 1.66
N ALA A 175 -17.97 21.46 2.27
CA ALA A 175 -17.82 21.60 3.72
C ALA A 175 -17.39 23.02 4.13
N TYR A 176 -18.07 23.55 5.14
CA TYR A 176 -17.77 24.85 5.75
C TYR A 176 -16.52 24.81 6.68
N HIS A 177 -16.04 23.62 7.04
CA HIS A 177 -15.02 23.42 8.08
C HIS A 177 -13.59 23.28 7.53
N LYS A 178 -12.90 24.42 7.35
CA LYS A 178 -11.52 24.49 6.82
C LYS A 178 -10.47 23.72 7.64
N HIS A 179 -10.66 23.48 8.94
CA HIS A 179 -9.63 22.84 9.77
C HIS A 179 -9.43 21.34 9.46
N LEU A 180 -10.51 20.62 9.13
CA LEU A 180 -10.44 19.17 8.85
C LEU A 180 -9.78 18.85 7.50
N PHE A 181 -9.74 19.84 6.62
CA PHE A 181 -9.07 19.78 5.32
C PHE A 181 -7.57 19.46 5.45
N ASN A 182 -6.88 20.08 6.40
CA ASN A 182 -5.42 19.93 6.55
C ASN A 182 -5.03 18.50 6.97
N LEU A 183 -5.82 17.86 7.83
CA LEU A 183 -5.57 16.49 8.29
C LEU A 183 -5.75 15.47 7.16
N LYS A 184 -6.82 15.60 6.37
CA LYS A 184 -7.07 14.74 5.20
C LYS A 184 -6.01 14.94 4.12
N PHE A 185 -5.55 16.18 3.91
CA PHE A 185 -4.47 16.46 2.98
C PHE A 185 -3.17 15.73 3.38
N LEU A 186 -2.80 15.80 4.67
CA LEU A 186 -1.61 15.13 5.17
C LEU A 186 -1.68 13.60 5.03
N SER A 187 -2.84 13.00 5.28
CA SER A 187 -3.02 11.54 5.15
C SER A 187 -3.01 11.03 3.71
N MET A 188 -3.16 11.91 2.71
CA MET A 188 -2.99 11.56 1.29
C MET A 188 -1.52 11.58 0.82
N PHE A 189 -0.63 12.28 1.51
CA PHE A 189 0.75 12.45 1.07
C PHE A 189 1.57 11.15 1.14
N LEU A 190 1.45 10.43 2.26
CA LEU A 190 2.14 9.15 2.45
C LEU A 190 1.71 8.06 1.44
N PRO A 191 0.41 7.75 1.23
CA PRO A 191 0.00 6.77 0.23
C PRO A 191 0.46 7.15 -1.18
N LEU A 192 0.45 8.45 -1.53
CA LEU A 192 0.95 8.91 -2.82
C LEU A 192 2.44 8.59 -3.01
N ILE A 193 3.27 8.87 -2.01
CA ILE A 193 4.71 8.53 -2.04
C ILE A 193 4.89 7.01 -2.20
N VAL A 194 4.14 6.21 -1.45
CA VAL A 194 4.24 4.75 -1.48
C VAL A 194 3.84 4.20 -2.86
N LEU A 195 2.77 4.72 -3.46
CA LEU A 195 2.33 4.34 -4.80
C LEU A 195 3.35 4.75 -5.87
N LEU A 196 3.90 5.98 -5.80
CA LEU A 196 4.94 6.44 -6.72
C LEU A 196 6.22 5.62 -6.60
N LEU A 197 6.67 5.33 -5.38
CA LEU A 197 7.86 4.52 -5.15
C LEU A 197 7.67 3.10 -5.67
N SER A 198 6.50 2.50 -5.42
CA SER A 198 6.14 1.18 -5.95
C SER A 198 6.12 1.19 -7.48
N PHE A 199 5.58 2.25 -8.10
CA PHE A 199 5.56 2.40 -9.55
C PHE A 199 6.98 2.52 -10.13
N ILE A 200 7.86 3.30 -9.51
CA ILE A 200 9.26 3.44 -9.96
C ILE A 200 9.97 2.08 -9.88
N ILE A 201 9.84 1.36 -8.77
CA ILE A 201 10.56 0.09 -8.57
C ILE A 201 10.03 -1.00 -9.49
N TYR A 202 8.72 -1.25 -9.49
CA TYR A 202 8.14 -2.36 -10.24
C TYR A 202 7.89 -2.02 -11.72
N GLY A 203 7.55 -0.76 -12.03
CA GLY A 203 7.26 -0.30 -13.37
C GLY A 203 8.48 0.12 -14.18
N VAL A 204 9.54 0.64 -13.53
CA VAL A 204 10.73 1.15 -14.25
C VAL A 204 11.97 0.30 -13.96
N ILE A 205 12.34 0.12 -12.69
CA ILE A 205 13.61 -0.53 -12.33
C ILE A 205 13.59 -2.02 -12.69
N HIS A 206 12.54 -2.76 -12.33
CA HIS A 206 12.45 -4.20 -12.59
C HIS A 206 12.56 -4.58 -14.08
N PRO A 207 11.84 -3.92 -15.00
CA PRO A 207 11.98 -4.15 -16.43
C PRO A 207 13.39 -3.86 -16.96
N ILE A 208 14.02 -2.77 -16.50
CA ILE A 208 15.40 -2.42 -16.89
C ILE A 208 16.38 -3.50 -16.44
N ILE A 209 16.29 -3.98 -15.20
CA ILE A 209 17.14 -5.05 -14.68
C ILE A 209 16.96 -6.32 -15.50
N LYS A 210 15.71 -6.70 -15.80
CA LYS A 210 15.40 -7.88 -16.61
C LYS A 210 15.98 -7.76 -18.03
N LEU A 211 15.89 -6.58 -18.64
CA LEU A 211 16.48 -6.29 -19.95
C LEU A 211 18.02 -6.41 -19.93
N ILE A 212 18.67 -5.89 -18.89
CA ILE A 212 20.14 -5.98 -18.72
C ILE A 212 20.56 -7.45 -18.53
N GLN A 213 19.85 -8.21 -17.71
CA GLN A 213 20.11 -9.64 -17.50
C GLN A 213 19.95 -10.42 -18.80
N TRP A 214 18.86 -10.19 -19.52
CA TRP A 214 18.60 -10.81 -20.83
C TRP A 214 19.74 -10.55 -21.83
N ASN A 215 20.22 -9.31 -21.92
CA ASN A 215 21.33 -8.95 -22.81
C ASN A 215 22.66 -9.61 -22.42
N ARG A 216 22.90 -9.89 -21.13
CA ARG A 216 24.09 -10.61 -20.66
C ARG A 216 24.00 -12.12 -20.88
N SER A 217 22.80 -12.68 -20.82
CA SER A 217 22.57 -14.12 -21.03
C SER A 217 22.57 -14.53 -22.51
N ARG A 218 22.56 -13.59 -23.46
CA ARG A 218 22.76 -13.93 -24.87
C ARG A 218 24.16 -14.54 -25.04
N PRO A 219 24.27 -15.79 -25.54
CA PRO A 219 25.57 -16.35 -25.85
C PRO A 219 26.26 -15.40 -26.83
N ARG A 220 27.46 -14.92 -26.49
CA ARG A 220 28.34 -14.30 -27.47
C ARG A 220 28.54 -15.37 -28.54
N THR A 221 27.85 -15.26 -29.66
CA THR A 221 28.17 -16.01 -30.86
C THR A 221 29.60 -15.65 -31.21
N THR A 222 30.52 -16.47 -30.74
CA THR A 222 31.92 -16.48 -31.12
C THR A 222 31.93 -16.72 -32.62
N LYS A 223 31.97 -15.64 -33.40
CA LYS A 223 32.55 -15.65 -34.74
C LYS A 223 34.04 -15.95 -34.55
N THR A 224 34.37 -17.20 -34.36
CA THR A 224 35.75 -17.66 -34.31
C THR A 224 35.81 -19.03 -34.97
N SER A 225 36.81 -19.16 -35.85
CA SER A 225 37.20 -20.34 -36.62
C SER A 225 36.23 -20.86 -37.68
N ALA A 226 36.20 -20.14 -38.80
CA ALA A 226 36.31 -20.78 -40.13
C ALA A 226 37.28 -19.96 -41.00
N ILE A 227 38.51 -19.73 -40.50
CA ILE A 227 39.67 -19.54 -41.38
C ILE A 227 40.29 -20.93 -41.44
N THR A 228 39.72 -21.73 -42.34
CA THR A 228 40.28 -22.99 -42.81
C THR A 228 41.71 -22.77 -43.24
N THR A 229 42.60 -23.40 -42.49
CA THR A 229 43.89 -23.93 -42.95
C THR A 229 43.72 -24.61 -44.31
N LYS A 230 43.98 -23.86 -45.38
CA LYS A 230 44.52 -24.42 -46.62
C LYS A 230 46.02 -24.13 -46.60
N ASP A 231 46.78 -25.07 -47.16
CA ASP A 231 48.22 -25.00 -47.45
C ASP A 231 49.15 -25.70 -46.45
N THR A 232 48.93 -27.01 -46.30
CA THR A 232 50.00 -27.97 -46.00
C THR A 232 49.87 -29.18 -46.94
N SER A 233 50.24 -29.00 -48.21
CA SER A 233 50.54 -30.13 -49.11
C SER A 233 51.42 -29.70 -50.29
N LEU A 234 52.65 -29.29 -50.01
CA LEU A 234 53.75 -29.33 -50.99
C LEU A 234 55.05 -29.65 -50.23
N LEU A 235 55.39 -30.93 -50.21
CA LEU A 235 56.74 -31.46 -49.99
C LEU A 235 56.95 -32.61 -51.00
N PRO A 236 58.21 -32.85 -51.39
CA PRO A 236 58.69 -32.95 -52.77
C PRO A 236 58.46 -34.28 -53.49
#